data_AF-A0A497FVK8-F1
#
_entry.id   AF-A0A497FVK8-F1
#
_cell.length_a   1.000
_cell.length_b   1.000
_cell.length_c   1.000
_cell.angle_alpha   90.00
_cell.angle_beta   90.00
_cell.angle_gamma   90.00
#
_symmetry.space_group_name_H-M   'P 1'
#
loop_
_entity.id
_entity.type
_entity.pdbx_description
1 polymer ?
#
loop_
_entity_poly.entity_id
_entity_poly.type
_entity_poly.pdbx_seq_one_letter_code
_entity_poly.pdbx_strand_id
1 'polypeptide(L)' 'MSLAESLLEYIKKAQVIPVGGCGVVKEGRERYKIYLPQRLNTLWEALRGRKVEVWIILK' A
#
# COMPACT_ATOMS: atom_id res chain seq x y z
N MET A 1 -9.95 8.61 17.34
CA MET A 1 -9.58 7.69 16.25
C MET A 1 -8.99 8.54 15.13
N SER A 2 -7.74 8.31 14.77
CA SER A 2 -7.02 9.09 13.76
C SER A 2 -7.46 8.70 12.34
N LEU A 3 -7.29 9.61 11.38
CA LEU A 3 -7.59 9.35 9.96
C LEU A 3 -6.88 8.08 9.45
N ALA A 4 -5.65 7.85 9.89
CA ALA A 4 -4.87 6.66 9.55
C ALA A 4 -5.48 5.37 10.11
N GLU A 5 -5.98 5.39 11.35
CA GLU A 5 -6.66 4.24 11.97
C GLU A 5 -7.97 3.90 11.26
N SER A 6 -8.77 4.91 10.93
CA SER A 6 -10.02 4.72 10.17
C SER A 6 -9.77 4.20 8.76
N LEU A 7 -8.70 4.68 8.09
CA LEU A 7 -8.29 4.16 6.79
C LEU A 7 -7.83 2.70 6.89
N LEU A 8 -7.06 2.35 7.91
CA LEU A 8 -6.64 0.96 8.18
C LEU A 8 -7.83 0.03 8.38
N GLU A 9 -8.84 0.48 9.11
CA GLU A 9 -10.06 -0.31 9.32
C GLU A 9 -10.85 -0.47 8.02
N TYR A 10 -10.90 0.58 7.18
CA TYR A 10 -11.49 0.50 5.86
C TYR A 10 -10.70 -0.43 4.93
N ILE A 11 -9.37 -0.40 4.92
CA ILE A 11 -8.51 -1.29 4.11
C ILE A 11 -8.69 -2.75 4.51
N LYS A 12 -8.88 -3.03 5.79
CA LYS A 12 -9.21 -4.38 6.26
C LYS A 12 -10.60 -4.85 5.81
N LYS A 13 -11.51 -3.91 5.54
CA LYS A 13 -12.90 -4.17 5.11
C LYS A 13 -13.09 -4.09 3.58
N ALA A 14 -12.28 -3.31 2.88
CA ALA A 14 -12.38 -3.01 1.44
C ALA A 14 -11.25 -3.70 0.67
N GLN A 15 -11.64 -4.53 -0.30
CA GLN A 15 -10.84 -5.64 -0.81
C GLN A 15 -9.74 -5.26 -1.83
N VAL A 16 -9.75 -4.05 -2.41
CA VAL A 16 -8.74 -3.61 -3.40
C VAL A 16 -8.61 -2.08 -3.39
N ILE A 17 -7.39 -1.54 -3.30
CA ILE A 17 -7.10 -0.11 -3.47
C ILE A 17 -6.48 0.13 -4.84
N PRO A 18 -7.13 0.87 -5.76
CA PRO A 18 -6.52 1.19 -7.05
C PRO A 18 -5.38 2.19 -6.85
N VAL A 19 -4.15 1.73 -7.06
CA VAL A 19 -2.95 2.58 -6.97
C VAL A 19 -2.83 3.50 -8.20
N GLY A 20 -3.39 3.07 -9.34
CA GLY A 20 -3.23 3.74 -10.63
C GLY A 20 -1.84 3.51 -11.22
N GLY A 21 -1.34 4.46 -12.02
CA GLY A 21 0.03 4.41 -12.54
C GLY A 21 1.04 4.41 -11.39
N CYS A 22 1.74 3.29 -11.21
CA CYS A 22 2.79 3.13 -10.21
C CYS A 22 4.01 2.44 -10.84
N GLY A 23 5.19 2.79 -10.34
CA GLY A 23 6.42 2.10 -10.70
C GLY A 23 6.59 0.87 -9.83
N VAL A 24 6.93 -0.26 -10.45
CA VAL A 24 7.34 -1.49 -9.76
C VAL A 24 8.77 -1.77 -10.14
N VAL A 25 9.66 -1.85 -9.16
CA VAL A 25 11.07 -2.17 -9.37
C VAL A 25 11.41 -3.42 -8.58
N LYS A 26 12.00 -4.41 -9.24
CA LYS A 26 12.50 -5.62 -8.59
C LYS A 26 13.84 -5.33 -7.92
N GLU A 27 13.97 -5.67 -6.65
CA GLU A 27 15.22 -5.57 -5.89
C GLU A 27 15.73 -6.98 -5.53
N GLY A 28 16.64 -7.51 -6.36
CA GLY A 28 17.19 -8.85 -6.15
C GLY A 28 16.19 -9.95 -6.52
N ARG A 29 16.20 -11.07 -5.77
CA ARG A 29 15.43 -12.28 -6.14
C ARG A 29 13.96 -12.21 -5.71
N GLU A 30 13.68 -11.76 -4.49
CA GLU A 30 12.35 -11.88 -3.85
C GLU A 30 11.81 -10.57 -3.27
N ARG A 31 12.48 -9.43 -3.51
CA ARG A 31 12.00 -8.13 -3.03
C ARG A 31 11.58 -7.25 -4.20
N TYR A 32 10.56 -6.44 -3.94
CA TYR A 32 10.03 -5.48 -4.88
C TYR A 32 9.84 -4.15 -4.16
N LYS A 33 10.14 -3.06 -4.84
CA LYS A 33 9.77 -1.69 -4.48
C LYS A 33 8.57 -1.27 -5.31
N ILE A 34 7.55 -0.76 -4.65
CA ILE A 34 6.35 -0.23 -5.29
C ILE A 34 6.26 1.25 -4.94
N TYR A 35 6.31 2.09 -5.96
CA TYR A 35 6.19 3.52 -5.81
C TYR A 35 4.72 3.92 -5.79
N LEU A 36 4.24 4.37 -4.63
CA LEU A 36 2.90 4.91 -4.48
C LEU A 36 2.88 6.38 -4.98
N PRO A 37 1.84 6.78 -5.74
CA PRO A 37 1.60 8.20 -6.04
C PRO A 37 1.47 9.03 -4.75
N GLN A 38 1.89 10.30 -4.77
CA GLN A 38 1.86 11.18 -3.60
C GLN A 38 0.47 11.30 -2.94
N ARG A 39 -0.62 11.24 -3.74
CA ARG A 39 -2.00 11.22 -3.23
C ARG A 39 -2.31 10.06 -2.29
N LEU A 40 -1.50 9.00 -2.28
CA LEU A 40 -1.61 7.85 -1.41
C LEU A 40 -0.63 7.91 -0.22
N ASN A 41 -0.10 9.07 0.14
CA ASN A 41 0.80 9.19 1.29
C ASN A 41 0.15 8.69 2.59
N THR A 42 -1.15 8.94 2.79
CA THR A 42 -1.89 8.42 3.95
C THR A 42 -1.87 6.89 4.03
N LEU A 43 -1.92 6.20 2.89
CA LEU A 43 -1.79 4.75 2.82
C LEU A 43 -0.36 4.32 3.21
N TRP A 44 0.65 5.04 2.71
CA TRP A 44 2.03 4.76 3.08
C TRP A 44 2.27 4.92 4.59
N GLU A 45 1.80 6.01 5.19
CA GLU A 45 1.90 6.24 6.65
C GLU A 45 1.19 5.15 7.46
N ALA A 46 0.06 4.65 6.95
CA ALA A 46 -0.68 3.56 7.57
C ALA A 46 0.09 2.22 7.53
N LEU A 47 0.92 1.99 6.51
CA LEU A 47 1.68 0.76 6.33
C LEU A 47 3.11 0.82 6.89
N ARG A 48 3.75 1.99 6.87
CA ARG A 48 5.15 2.18 7.24
C ARG A 48 5.41 1.70 8.67
N GLY A 49 6.47 0.91 8.83
CA GLY A 49 6.90 0.40 10.15
C GLY A 49 6.02 -0.72 10.71
N ARG A 50 5.03 -1.21 9.94
CA ARG A 50 4.14 -2.30 10.34
C ARG A 50 4.39 -3.53 9.47
N LYS A 51 4.28 -4.72 10.05
CA LYS A 51 4.27 -5.99 9.30
C LYS A 51 2.83 -6.30 8.89
N VAL A 52 2.49 -5.97 7.65
CA VAL A 52 1.17 -6.21 7.07
C VAL A 52 1.36 -7.02 5.79
N GLU A 53 0.63 -8.12 5.68
CA GLU A 53 0.57 -8.88 4.43
C GLU A 53 -0.37 -8.15 3.46
N VAL A 54 0.10 -7.92 2.23
CA VAL A 54 -0.65 -7.23 1.18
C VAL A 54 -0.51 -7.99 -0.13
N TRP A 55 -1.61 -8.07 -0.88
CA TRP A 55 -1.62 -8.65 -2.22
C TRP A 55 -1.49 -7.53 -3.25
N ILE A 56 -0.50 -7.63 -4.13
CA ILE A 56 -0.30 -6.69 -5.23
C ILE A 56 -0.69 -7.37 -6.52
N ILE A 57 -1.73 -6.84 -7.16
CA ILE A 57 -2.23 -7.34 -8.45
C ILE A 57 -1.69 -6.40 -9.53
N LEU A 58 -0.76 -6.92 -10.34
CA LEU A 58 -0.26 -6.24 -11.54
C LEU A 58 -1.06 -6.76 -12.74
N LYS A 59 -1.45 -5.86 -13.65
CA LYS A 59 -2.02 -6.23 -14.95
C LYS A 59 -0.92 -6.45 -15.97
#